data_AF-A0A6J6FLK6-F1
#
_entry.id   AF-A0A6J6FLK6-F1
#
_cell.length_a   1.000
_cell.length_b   1.000
_cell.length_c   1.000
_cell.angle_alpha   90.00
_cell.angle_beta   90.00
_cell.angle_gamma   90.00
#
_symmetry.space_group_name_H-M   'P 1'
#
loop_
_entity.id
_entity.type
_entity.pdbx_description
1 polymer ?
#
loop_
_entity_poly.entity_id
_entity_poly.type
_entity_poly.pdbx_seq_one_letter_code
_entity_poly.pdbx_strand_id
1 'polypeptide(L)'
;MDDPRDPIGHDEVLVAAATDPSWTPVLTRCGALVIERGGPLSHAAILAREFGLPAVFAVAGAVDRLDGHLVLVDGDAGTVDVLDVLGVLDEPDLPAGGGIAGDAQEVTR
;
A
#
# COMPACT_ATOMS: atom_id res chain seq x y z
N MET A 1 0.73 9.67 -1.01
CA MET A 1 0.41 9.86 -2.44
C MET A 1 -0.06 11.29 -2.66
N ASP A 2 0.48 11.97 -3.68
CA ASP A 2 0.23 13.40 -3.94
C ASP A 2 -0.46 13.65 -5.30
N ASP A 3 -0.40 12.71 -6.26
CA ASP A 3 -1.00 12.83 -7.58
C ASP A 3 -2.07 11.75 -7.84
N PRO A 4 -3.31 12.09 -8.25
CA PRO A 4 -4.37 11.11 -8.55
C PRO A 4 -4.09 10.24 -9.79
N ARG A 5 -3.00 10.49 -10.52
CA ARG A 5 -2.53 9.67 -11.64
C ARG A 5 -1.52 8.61 -11.21
N ASP A 6 -1.00 8.70 -9.98
CA ASP A 6 -0.09 7.67 -9.47
C ASP A 6 -0.84 6.34 -9.38
N PRO A 7 -0.21 5.24 -9.85
CA PRO A 7 -0.84 3.93 -9.77
C PRO A 7 -0.96 3.50 -8.31
N ILE A 8 -2.13 2.96 -7.95
CA ILE A 8 -2.37 2.29 -6.67
C ILE A 8 -2.71 0.83 -6.93
N GLY A 9 -2.17 -0.06 -6.10
CA GLY A 9 -2.50 -1.48 -6.12
C GLY A 9 -3.96 -1.72 -5.71
N HIS A 10 -4.49 -2.87 -6.14
CA HIS A 10 -5.76 -3.35 -5.61
C HIS A 10 -5.57 -3.66 -4.12
N ASP A 11 -6.51 -3.24 -3.28
CA ASP A 11 -6.45 -3.41 -1.83
C ASP A 11 -5.35 -2.62 -1.09
N GLU A 12 -4.65 -1.71 -1.75
CA GLU A 12 -3.68 -0.82 -1.08
C GLU A 12 -4.36 0.33 -0.33
N VAL A 13 -3.69 0.83 0.71
CA VAL A 13 -4.17 1.96 1.52
C VAL A 13 -3.77 3.27 0.84
N LEU A 14 -4.76 4.06 0.44
CA LEU A 14 -4.51 5.40 -0.07
C LEU A 14 -4.25 6.36 1.09
N VAL A 15 -3.02 6.89 1.19
CA VAL A 15 -2.67 7.95 2.14
C VAL A 15 -2.46 9.26 1.38
N ALA A 16 -3.26 10.28 1.69
CA ALA A 16 -3.16 11.59 1.03
C ALA A 16 -3.42 12.75 1.99
N ALA A 17 -2.82 13.90 1.71
CA ALA A 17 -2.99 15.07 2.56
C ALA A 17 -4.40 15.68 2.42
N ALA A 18 -4.93 15.71 1.21
CA ALA A 18 -6.30 16.10 0.88
C ALA A 18 -6.65 15.51 -0.50
N THR A 19 -7.94 15.46 -0.82
CA THR A 19 -8.43 14.97 -2.12
C THR A 19 -9.49 15.89 -2.68
N ASP A 20 -9.64 15.86 -4.00
CA ASP A 20 -10.69 16.52 -4.76
C ASP A 20 -11.36 15.50 -5.70
N PRO A 21 -12.41 15.87 -6.46
CA PRO A 21 -13.15 14.92 -7.29
C PRO A 21 -12.31 14.13 -8.31
N SER A 22 -11.13 14.62 -8.69
CA SER A 22 -10.23 13.90 -9.61
C SER A 22 -9.67 12.59 -9.04
N TRP A 23 -9.75 12.38 -7.72
CA TRP A 23 -9.28 11.18 -7.03
C TRP A 23 -10.26 10.00 -7.09
N THR A 24 -11.49 10.23 -7.56
CA THR A 24 -12.53 9.19 -7.65
C THR A 24 -12.06 7.89 -8.32
N PRO A 25 -11.33 7.91 -9.46
CA PRO A 25 -10.86 6.67 -10.09
C PRO A 25 -9.88 5.87 -9.21
N VAL A 26 -9.05 6.55 -8.41
CA VAL A 26 -8.11 5.92 -7.48
C VAL A 26 -8.88 5.32 -6.31
N LEU A 27 -9.84 6.06 -5.76
CA LEU A 27 -10.70 5.62 -4.66
C LEU A 27 -11.45 4.33 -5.00
N THR A 28 -11.86 4.12 -6.25
CA THR A 28 -12.52 2.87 -6.66
C THR A 28 -11.63 1.63 -6.65
N ARG A 29 -10.31 1.78 -6.45
CA ARG A 29 -9.33 0.67 -6.51
C ARG A 29 -8.60 0.41 -5.19
N CYS A 30 -8.48 1.43 -4.34
CA CYS A 30 -7.82 1.27 -3.06
C CYS A 30 -8.65 0.40 -2.10
N GLY A 31 -7.99 -0.28 -1.17
CA GLY A 31 -8.64 -1.08 -0.12
C GLY A 31 -9.02 -0.27 1.12
N ALA A 32 -8.38 0.88 1.35
CA ALA A 32 -8.68 1.76 2.48
C ALA A 32 -8.21 3.20 2.21
N LEU A 33 -8.64 4.12 3.06
CA LEU A 33 -8.33 5.55 2.93
C LEU A 33 -7.83 6.17 4.24
N VAL A 34 -6.76 6.93 4.17
CA VAL A 34 -6.27 7.79 5.28
C VAL A 34 -6.03 9.20 4.76
N ILE A 35 -6.78 10.18 5.28
CA ILE A 35 -6.69 11.59 4.87
C ILE A 35 -6.28 12.49 6.03
N GLU A 36 -5.26 13.32 5.81
CA GLU A 36 -4.80 14.27 6.83
C GLU A 36 -5.77 15.44 7.02
N ARG A 37 -6.24 16.02 5.92
CA ARG A 37 -7.09 17.21 5.90
C ARG A 37 -8.42 16.87 5.26
N GLY A 38 -9.42 16.72 6.11
CA GLY A 38 -10.77 16.36 5.72
C GLY A 38 -11.61 16.13 6.96
N GLY A 39 -12.91 15.96 6.74
CA GLY A 39 -13.84 15.65 7.80
C GLY A 39 -14.85 14.59 7.36
N PRO A 40 -15.67 14.10 8.29
CA PRO A 40 -16.65 13.03 8.04
C PRO A 40 -17.74 13.38 7.01
N LEU A 41 -17.84 14.66 6.61
CA LEU A 41 -18.78 15.17 5.59
C LEU A 41 -18.08 15.61 4.30
N SER A 42 -16.77 15.36 4.17
CA SER A 42 -16.01 15.72 2.97
C SER A 42 -16.41 14.85 1.77
N HIS A 43 -16.07 15.31 0.56
CA HIS A 43 -16.28 14.55 -0.67
C HIS A 43 -15.69 13.12 -0.58
N ALA A 44 -14.46 12.99 -0.10
CA ALA A 44 -13.83 11.69 0.12
C ALA A 44 -14.54 10.83 1.17
N ALA A 45 -15.08 11.44 2.24
CA ALA A 45 -15.85 10.69 3.24
C ALA A 45 -17.17 10.15 2.68
N ILE A 46 -17.83 10.90 1.79
CA ILE A 46 -19.03 10.43 1.10
C ILE A 46 -18.67 9.26 0.18
N LEU A 47 -17.65 9.42 -0.65
CA LEU A 47 -17.21 8.36 -1.58
C LEU A 47 -16.74 7.10 -0.85
N ALA A 48 -15.97 7.24 0.23
CA ALA A 48 -15.56 6.09 1.03
C ALA A 48 -16.75 5.26 1.51
N ARG A 49 -17.83 5.93 1.95
CA ARG A 49 -19.06 5.27 2.39
C ARG A 49 -19.83 4.64 1.23
N GLU A 50 -19.89 5.30 0.07
CA GLU A 50 -20.53 4.77 -1.13
C GLU A 50 -19.80 3.52 -1.67
N PHE A 51 -18.48 3.50 -1.58
CA PHE A 51 -17.65 2.38 -2.02
C PHE A 51 -17.42 1.32 -0.95
N GLY A 52 -17.87 1.52 0.28
CA GLY A 52 -17.69 0.58 1.38
C GLY A 52 -16.23 0.47 1.86
N LEU A 53 -15.46 1.54 1.70
CA LEU A 53 -14.05 1.59 2.08
C LEU A 53 -13.89 1.98 3.55
N PRO A 54 -13.06 1.26 4.32
CA PRO A 54 -12.60 1.74 5.62
C PRO A 54 -11.81 3.04 5.42
N ALA A 55 -12.20 4.08 6.15
CA ALA A 55 -11.63 5.41 5.96
C ALA A 55 -11.44 6.16 7.27
N VAL A 56 -10.26 6.74 7.46
CA VAL A 56 -9.92 7.59 8.61
C VAL A 56 -9.52 8.97 8.12
N PHE A 57 -10.10 10.00 8.73
CA PHE A 57 -9.89 11.41 8.37
C PHE A 57 -9.25 12.17 9.53
N ALA A 58 -8.69 13.33 9.24
CA ALA A 58 -8.05 14.22 10.22
C ALA A 58 -6.82 13.58 10.90
N VAL A 59 -6.09 12.71 10.19
CA VAL A 59 -4.87 12.07 10.69
C VAL A 59 -3.67 12.96 10.37
N ALA A 60 -3.32 13.87 11.28
CA ALA A 60 -2.24 14.82 11.03
C ALA A 60 -0.87 14.13 10.82
N GLY A 61 -0.19 14.48 9.72
CA GLY A 61 1.11 13.92 9.35
C GLY A 61 1.05 12.48 8.86
N ALA A 62 -0.13 11.97 8.47
CA ALA A 62 -0.28 10.62 7.95
C ALA A 62 0.59 10.37 6.71
N VAL A 63 0.72 11.35 5.81
CA VAL A 63 1.50 11.18 4.59
C VAL A 63 2.95 10.85 4.93
N ASP A 64 3.57 11.62 5.82
CA ASP A 64 4.97 11.37 6.21
C ASP A 64 5.14 10.14 7.11
N ARG A 65 4.13 9.82 7.94
CA ARG A 65 4.23 8.78 8.97
C ARG A 65 3.89 7.38 8.49
N LEU A 66 3.06 7.26 7.47
CA LEU A 66 2.55 5.97 7.00
C LEU A 66 3.16 5.57 5.65
N ASP A 67 3.90 6.47 4.98
CA ASP A 67 4.55 6.16 3.72
C ASP A 67 5.52 4.98 3.86
N GLY A 68 5.40 4.02 2.95
CA GLY A 68 6.20 2.79 2.95
C GLY A 68 5.92 1.81 4.09
N HIS A 69 4.92 2.06 4.95
CA HIS A 69 4.56 1.17 6.05
C HIS A 69 3.34 0.32 5.73
N LEU A 70 3.33 -0.91 6.24
CA LEU A 70 2.10 -1.71 6.30
C LEU A 70 1.22 -1.16 7.43
N VAL A 71 -0.04 -0.87 7.13
CA VAL A 71 -0.96 -0.27 8.10
C VAL A 71 -2.28 -1.02 8.16
N LEU A 72 -2.83 -1.11 9.37
CA LEU A 72 -4.20 -1.55 9.62
C LEU A 72 -5.08 -0.30 9.75
N VAL A 73 -6.13 -0.22 8.94
CA VAL A 73 -7.09 0.90 8.96
C VAL A 73 -8.41 0.39 9.51
N ASP A 74 -8.84 0.94 10.64
CA ASP A 74 -10.17 0.69 11.21
C ASP A 74 -11.03 1.95 11.04
N GLY A 75 -11.92 1.90 10.03
CA GLY A 75 -12.83 3.01 9.72
C GLY A 75 -13.94 3.20 10.74
N ASP A 76 -14.30 2.16 11.51
CA ASP A 76 -15.35 2.22 12.53
C ASP A 76 -14.81 2.83 13.83
N ALA A 77 -13.60 2.42 14.25
CA ALA A 77 -12.91 2.98 15.41
C ALA A 77 -12.21 4.32 15.10
N GLY A 78 -11.97 4.62 13.84
CA GLY A 78 -11.24 5.80 13.40
C GLY A 78 -9.74 5.73 13.73
N THR A 79 -9.16 4.53 13.70
CA THR A 79 -7.76 4.29 14.09
C THR A 79 -6.93 3.78 12.91
N VAL A 80 -5.65 4.10 12.94
CA VAL A 80 -4.65 3.59 11.99
C VAL A 80 -3.45 3.09 12.78
N ASP A 81 -3.12 1.82 12.63
CA ASP A 81 -2.02 1.16 13.32
C ASP A 81 -0.93 0.76 12.32
N VAL A 82 0.32 1.13 12.59
CA VAL A 82 1.47 0.67 11.81
C VAL A 82 1.82 -0.75 12.25
N LEU A 83 1.79 -1.68 11.30
CA LEU A 83 2.14 -3.07 11.53
C LEU A 83 3.65 -3.24 11.36
N ASP A 84 4.33 -3.52 12.47
CA ASP A 84 5.71 -3.99 12.43
C ASP A 84 5.68 -5.48 12.06
N VAL A 85 5.92 -5.77 10.78
CA VAL A 85 6.14 -7.14 10.34
C VAL A 85 7.52 -7.58 10.81
N LEU A 86 7.60 -8.04 12.06
CA LEU A 86 8.73 -8.80 12.57
C LEU A 86 8.90 -10.06 11.69
N GLY A 87 9.77 -9.97 10.69
CA GLY A 87 10.35 -11.09 9.95
C GLY A 87 9.37 -11.94 9.15
N VAL A 88 9.02 -11.50 7.94
CA VAL A 88 8.99 -12.49 6.85
C VAL A 88 10.45 -12.89 6.64
N LEU A 89 10.76 -14.15 6.93
CA LEU A 89 12.07 -14.74 6.69
C LEU A 89 12.49 -14.40 5.26
N ASP A 90 13.57 -13.63 5.13
CA ASP A 90 14.40 -13.64 3.94
C ASP A 90 14.66 -15.11 3.62
N GLU A 91 14.09 -15.61 2.52
CA GLU A 91 14.40 -16.96 2.06
C GLU A 91 15.93 -16.98 1.87
N PRO A 92 16.69 -17.83 2.59
CA PRO A 92 18.14 -17.74 2.56
C PRO A 92 18.59 -17.93 1.12
N ASP A 93 19.26 -16.92 0.57
CA ASP A 93 20.01 -16.96 -0.68
C ASP A 93 20.92 -18.19 -0.67
N LEU A 94 20.39 -19.31 -1.16
CA LEU A 94 21.13 -20.53 -1.38
C LEU A 94 22.11 -20.21 -2.50
N PRO A 95 23.44 -20.27 -2.28
CA PRO A 95 24.37 -19.96 -3.34
C PRO A 95 24.18 -20.98 -4.47
N ALA A 96 23.92 -20.46 -5.67
CA ALA A 96 23.93 -21.23 -6.90
C ALA A 96 25.22 -22.06 -6.96
N GLY A 97 25.04 -23.38 -7.10
CA GLY A 97 26.08 -24.39 -6.98
C GLY A 97 27.34 -24.08 -7.79
N GLY A 98 28.46 -23.98 -7.08
CA GLY A 98 29.80 -23.98 -7.64
C GLY A 98 30.45 -25.35 -7.50
N GLY A 99 30.51 -26.09 -8.60
CA GLY A 99 31.58 -27.05 -8.88
C GLY A 99 31.45 -28.46 -8.29
N ILE A 100 31.05 -29.41 -9.14
CA ILE A 100 31.80 -30.67 -9.22
C ILE A 100 32.52 -30.72 -10.57
N ALA A 101 33.79 -31.07 -10.49
CA ALA A 101 34.72 -31.19 -11.58
C ALA A 101 34.39 -32.33 -12.55
N GLY A 102 34.86 -32.19 -13.79
CA GLY A 102 35.52 -33.30 -14.47
C GLY A 102 34.71 -34.05 -15.52
N ASP A 103 34.97 -33.67 -16.77
CA ASP A 103 35.21 -34.53 -17.95
C ASP A 103 34.07 -35.33 -18.62
N ALA A 104 34.09 -35.22 -19.96
CA ALA A 104 33.68 -36.19 -20.99
C ALA A 104 32.47 -35.86 -21.90
N GLN A 105 32.83 -35.59 -23.17
CA GLN A 105 32.16 -35.91 -24.47
C GLN A 105 30.98 -35.04 -24.96
N GLU A 106 30.83 -34.64 -26.23
CA GLU A 106 31.63 -34.57 -27.48
C GLU A 106 30.73 -33.88 -28.56
N VAL A 107 31.28 -33.61 -29.75
CA VAL A 107 30.64 -33.47 -31.08
C VAL A 107 30.47 -32.06 -31.71
N THR A 108 31.49 -31.69 -32.49
CA THR A 108 31.52 -31.14 -33.87
C THR A 108 30.19 -30.83 -34.58
N ARG A 109 30.00 -29.57 -35.03
CA ARG A 109 30.19 -29.15 -36.43
C ARG A 109 30.25 -27.63 -36.58
#